data_AF-A0AA39JUG1-F1
#
_entry.id   AF-A0AA39JUG1-F1
#
_cell.length_a   1.000
_cell.length_b   1.000
_cell.length_c   1.000
_cell.angle_alpha   90.00
_cell.angle_beta   90.00
_cell.angle_gamma   90.00
#
_symmetry.space_group_name_H-M   'P 1'
#
loop_
_entity.id
_entity.type
_entity.pdbx_description
1 polymer ?
#
loop_
_entity_poly.entity_id
_entity_poly.type
_entity_poly.pdbx_seq_one_letter_code
_entity_poly.pdbx_strand_id
1 'polypeptide(L)' 'EVIYPFAGAIDTPLKAPESMVCIMMNSKPDWVRLPEGEKEIYEQYGPLSVEEWHKKHNLY' A
#
# COMPACT_ATOMS: atom_id res chain seq x y z
N GLU A 1 -15.75 11.51 19.31
CA GLU A 1 -16.42 10.64 18.32
C GLU A 1 -15.66 10.81 17.01
N VAL A 2 -15.09 9.74 16.44
CA VAL A 2 -14.27 9.82 15.22
C VAL A 2 -15.05 9.12 14.11
N ILE A 3 -15.26 9.82 13.00
CA ILE A 3 -15.89 9.23 11.82
C ILE A 3 -14.81 8.44 11.09
N TYR A 4 -14.97 7.12 11.05
CA TYR A 4 -14.15 6.25 10.21
C TYR A 4 -14.92 6.00 8.91
N PRO A 5 -14.61 6.71 7.81
CA PRO A 5 -15.26 6.45 6.54
C PRO A 5 -15.02 4.98 6.16
N PHE A 6 -16.11 4.25 5.93
CA PHE A 6 -16.05 2.89 5.43
C PHE A 6 -15.40 2.92 4.05
N ALA A 7 -14.37 2.10 3.80
CA ALA A 7 -13.64 2.13 2.53
C ALA A 7 -14.54 1.90 1.30
N GLY A 8 -15.67 1.19 1.48
CA GLY A 8 -16.68 1.00 0.44
C GLY A 8 -17.65 2.17 0.23
N ALA A 9 -17.54 3.26 1.00
CA ALA A 9 -18.36 4.46 0.84
C ALA A 9 -17.77 5.47 -0.17
N ILE A 10 -16.65 5.13 -0.81
CA ILE A 10 -16.06 5.93 -1.88
C ILE A 10 -16.73 5.53 -3.19
N ASP A 11 -17.78 6.24 -3.57
CA ASP A 11 -18.50 6.01 -4.83
C ASP A 11 -17.78 6.59 -6.07
N THR A 12 -16.58 7.14 -5.88
CA THR A 12 -15.77 7.70 -6.98
C THR A 12 -14.62 6.76 -7.36
N PRO A 13 -14.28 6.65 -8.66
CA PRO A 13 -13.11 5.87 -9.08
C PRO A 13 -11.84 6.41 -8.43
N LEU A 14 -11.12 5.55 -7.70
CA LEU A 14 -9.82 5.88 -7.14
C LEU A 14 -8.78 6.01 -8.26
N LYS A 15 -7.86 6.95 -8.11
CA LYS A 15 -6.70 7.06 -9.00
C LYS A 15 -5.80 5.83 -8.80
N ALA A 16 -5.20 5.36 -9.88
CA ALA A 16 -4.17 4.33 -9.78
C ALA A 16 -2.99 4.88 -8.97
N PRO A 17 -2.41 4.10 -8.04
CA PRO A 17 -1.24 4.52 -7.30
C PRO A 17 -0.02 4.62 -8.24
N GLU A 18 0.83 5.62 -8.02
CA GLU A 18 2.07 5.80 -8.79
C GLU A 18 3.13 4.76 -8.40
N SER A 19 3.18 4.38 -7.13
CA SER A 19 4.08 3.36 -6.59
C SER A 19 3.40 2.51 -5.52
N MET A 20 3.93 1.31 -5.29
CA MET A 20 3.39 0.36 -4.31
C MET A 20 4.48 -0.20 -3.39
N VAL A 21 4.09 -0.59 -2.18
CA VAL A 21 4.96 -1.34 -1.26
C VAL A 21 4.32 -2.69 -0.99
N CYS A 22 4.99 -3.77 -1.42
CA CYS A 22 4.56 -5.15 -1.20
C CYS A 22 5.34 -5.74 -0.02
N ILE A 23 4.65 -6.09 1.05
CA ILE A 23 5.23 -6.66 2.28
C ILE A 23 4.82 -8.13 2.45
N MET A 24 5.46 -8.82 3.40
CA MET A 24 5.13 -10.21 3.79
C MET A 24 5.28 -11.21 2.63
N MET A 25 6.24 -10.96 1.74
CA MET A 25 6.45 -11.77 0.55
C MET A 25 6.89 -13.21 0.84
N ASN A 26 7.48 -13.45 2.01
CA ASN A 26 7.80 -14.80 2.48
C ASN A 26 6.56 -15.66 2.77
N SER A 27 5.40 -15.02 2.96
CA SER A 27 4.12 -15.67 3.24
C SER A 27 3.25 -15.73 1.99
N LYS A 28 3.69 -15.14 0.87
CA LYS A 28 2.97 -15.14 -0.39
C LYS A 28 3.27 -16.46 -1.13
N PRO A 29 2.25 -17.25 -1.51
CA PRO A 29 2.46 -18.42 -2.36
C PRO A 29 3.07 -18.04 -3.71
N ASP A 30 3.98 -18.85 -4.25
CA ASP A 30 4.74 -18.56 -5.48
C ASP A 30 3.86 -18.34 -6.72
N TRP A 31 2.70 -19.01 -6.77
CA TRP A 31 1.77 -18.93 -7.90
C TRP A 31 0.98 -17.60 -7.95
N VAL A 32 1.00 -16.79 -6.90
CA VAL A 32 0.35 -15.47 -6.88
C VAL A 32 1.20 -14.47 -7.64
N ARG A 33 0.64 -13.77 -8.63
CA ARG A 33 1.38 -12.72 -9.34
C ARG A 33 1.34 -11.42 -8.54
N LEU A 34 2.42 -10.64 -8.64
CA LEU A 34 2.45 -9.29 -8.10
C LEU A 34 1.69 -8.31 -9.01
N PRO A 35 1.10 -7.25 -8.45
CA PRO A 35 0.51 -6.18 -9.24
C PRO A 35 1.57 -5.55 -10.16
N GLU A 36 1.13 -5.10 -11.34
CA GLU A 36 1.98 -4.38 -12.29
C GLU A 36 2.29 -2.96 -11.80
N GLY A 37 3.40 -2.38 -12.26
CA GLY A 37 3.86 -1.05 -11.85
C GLY A 37 5.07 -1.05 -10.91
N GLU A 38 5.51 0.17 -10.59
CA GLU A 38 6.64 0.44 -9.71
C GLU A 38 6.35 -0.04 -8.29
N LYS A 39 7.25 -0.83 -7.72
CA LYS A 39 7.07 -1.41 -6.40
C LYS A 39 8.36 -1.68 -5.66
N GLU A 40 8.30 -1.45 -4.36
CA GLU A 40 9.29 -1.94 -3.39
C GLU A 40 8.78 -3.25 -2.78
N ILE A 41 9.66 -4.23 -2.64
CA ILE A 41 9.31 -5.60 -2.22
C ILE A 41 10.09 -5.95 -0.95
N TYR A 42 9.36 -6.39 0.08
CA TYR A 42 9.93 -6.80 1.36
C TYR A 42 9.42 -8.19 1.76
N GLU A 43 10.33 -9.05 2.24
CA GLU A 43 9.97 -10.37 2.76
C GLU A 43 9.06 -10.31 3.98
N GLN A 44 9.25 -9.30 4.83
CA GLN A 44 8.42 -8.99 5.99
C GLN A 44 7.95 -7.52 5.89
N TYR A 45 7.94 -6.78 6.99
CA TYR A 45 7.65 -5.35 7.01
C TYR A 45 8.82 -4.53 6.46
N GLY A 46 8.50 -3.46 5.74
CA GLY A 46 9.47 -2.47 5.31
C GLY A 46 10.00 -1.61 6.47
N PRO A 47 11.02 -0.77 6.23
CA PRO A 47 11.65 0.04 7.26
C PRO A 47 10.82 1.25 7.72
N LEU A 48 9.78 1.62 6.97
CA LEU A 48 8.94 2.79 7.24
C LEU A 48 7.55 2.35 7.67
N SER A 49 7.01 3.04 8.68
CA SER A 49 5.57 3.04 8.93
C SER A 49 4.82 3.75 7.80
N VAL A 50 3.51 3.54 7.71
CA VAL A 50 2.65 4.21 6.72
C VAL A 50 2.73 5.74 6.86
N GLU A 51 2.81 6.25 8.10
CA GLU A 51 2.95 7.68 8.35
C GLU A 51 4.31 8.22 7.87
N GLU A 52 5.41 7.55 8.23
CA GLU A 52 6.76 7.93 7.81
C GLU A 52 6.91 7.85 6.29
N TRP A 53 6.27 6.88 5.64
CA TRP A 53 6.22 6.79 4.19
C TRP A 53 5.55 8.03 3.57
N HIS A 54 4.37 8.45 4.08
CA HIS A 54 3.71 9.67 3.58
C HIS A 54 4.55 10.93 3.82
N LYS A 55 5.19 11.05 4.99
CA LYS A 55 6.10 12.17 5.31
C LYS A 55 7.30 12.21 4.37
N LYS A 56 7.94 11.06 4.11
CA LYS A 56 9.09 10.96 3.21
C LYS A 56 8.74 11.37 1.77
N HIS A 57 7.53 11.07 1.32
CA HIS A 57 7.07 11.34 -0.04
C HIS A 57 6.28 12.65 -0.17
N ASN A 58 6.12 13.42 0.91
CA ASN A 58 5.29 14.64 0.94
C ASN A 58 3.84 14.41 0.44
N LEU A 59 3.23 13.29 0.83
CA LEU A 59 1.86 12.90 0.44
C LEU A 59 0.86 13.05 1.59
N TYR A 60 1.08 14.05 2.48
CA TYR A 60 0.24 14.35 3.63
C TYR A 60 -0.79 15.45 3.33
#